data_AF-A0A716HA47-F1
#
_entry.id   AF-A0A716HA47-F1
#
_cell.length_a   1.000
_cell.length_b   1.000
_cell.length_c   1.000
_cell.angle_alpha   90.00
_cell.angle_beta   90.00
_cell.angle_gamma   90.00
#
_symmetry.space_group_name_H-M   'P 1'
#
loop_
_entity.id
_entity.type
_entity.pdbx_description
1 polymer ?
#
loop_
_entity_poly.entity_id
_entity_poly.type
_entity_poly.pdbx_seq_one_letter_code
_entity_poly.pdbx_strand_id
1 'polypeptide(L)'
;MSDTFSGTTHPDDNHDRPWWGLPCTVTPCFGARLVQEGNRLHYLADRAGIRGRFSDADAYHLDQAFPLLMKQLELMLTSGELNPRHQHTVTLYAKGLTCEADTLGSCGYVYMAVYPTPETKK
;
A
#
# COMPACT_ATOMS: atom_id res chain seq x y z
N MET A 1 -13.46 -35.82 18.87
CA MET A 1 -14.00 -34.82 19.81
C MET A 1 -12.84 -34.39 20.66
N SER A 2 -12.35 -33.17 20.46
CA SER A 2 -11.23 -32.61 21.21
C SER A 2 -11.63 -31.19 21.56
N ASP A 3 -11.74 -30.95 22.86
CA ASP A 3 -12.43 -29.81 23.46
C ASP A 3 -11.70 -28.49 23.20
N THR A 4 -12.44 -27.50 22.74
CA THR A 4 -11.98 -26.11 22.57
C THR A 4 -12.13 -25.39 23.92
N PHE A 5 -11.02 -25.11 24.59
CA PHE A 5 -11.01 -24.19 25.73
C PHE A 5 -11.08 -22.75 25.23
N SER A 6 -12.19 -22.07 25.54
CA SER A 6 -12.40 -20.64 25.32
C SER A 6 -11.50 -19.82 26.24
N GLY A 7 -10.48 -19.17 25.68
CA GLY A 7 -9.60 -18.24 26.39
C GLY A 7 -9.30 -17.02 25.53
N THR A 8 -10.01 -15.92 25.82
CA THR A 8 -9.68 -14.53 25.46
C THR A 8 -9.33 -14.26 23.99
N THR A 9 -10.35 -14.16 23.14
CA THR A 9 -10.23 -13.76 21.74
C THR A 9 -9.87 -12.26 21.64
N HIS A 10 -8.57 -11.94 21.65
CA HIS A 10 -8.08 -10.84 20.82
C HIS A 10 -8.55 -11.15 19.38
N PRO A 11 -9.06 -10.20 18.58
CA PRO A 11 -9.40 -10.52 17.21
C PRO A 11 -8.11 -11.00 16.54
N ASP A 12 -8.08 -12.30 16.29
CA ASP A 12 -7.01 -12.99 15.61
C ASP A 12 -7.08 -12.45 14.18
N ASP A 13 -6.30 -11.41 13.90
CA ASP A 13 -6.05 -10.99 12.53
C ASP A 13 -5.53 -12.24 11.84
N ASN A 14 -6.39 -12.89 11.05
CA ASN A 14 -6.11 -14.17 10.45
C ASN A 14 -4.78 -14.06 9.69
N HIS A 15 -3.71 -14.61 10.26
CA HIS A 15 -2.35 -14.48 9.75
C HIS A 15 -2.20 -15.15 8.37
N ASP A 16 -3.18 -15.97 7.97
CA ASP A 16 -3.24 -16.59 6.65
C ASP A 16 -3.59 -15.60 5.53
N ARG A 17 -4.15 -14.42 5.86
CA ARG A 17 -4.51 -13.37 4.87
C ARG A 17 -4.14 -11.98 5.39
N PRO A 18 -2.84 -11.70 5.55
CA PRO A 18 -2.39 -10.42 6.06
C PRO A 18 -2.69 -9.31 5.04
N TRP A 19 -2.92 -8.09 5.55
CA TRP A 19 -2.87 -6.91 4.70
C TRP A 19 -1.42 -6.64 4.29
N TRP A 20 -1.15 -6.67 2.99
CA TRP A 20 0.21 -6.52 2.47
C TRP A 20 0.68 -5.06 2.40
N GLY A 21 -0.24 -4.13 2.08
CA GLY A 21 0.10 -2.73 1.87
C GLY A 21 0.42 -1.95 3.15
N LEU A 22 0.67 -0.66 2.99
CA LEU A 22 0.79 0.24 4.12
C LEU A 22 -0.57 0.31 4.86
N PRO A 23 -0.62 0.34 6.20
CA PRO A 23 -1.87 0.49 6.94
C PRO A 23 -2.63 1.73 6.47
N CYS A 24 -3.90 1.55 6.08
CA CYS A 24 -4.75 2.65 5.62
C CYS A 24 -6.13 2.56 6.28
N THR A 25 -6.61 3.69 6.78
CA THR A 25 -7.94 3.85 7.40
C THR A 25 -9.01 4.32 6.41
N VAL A 26 -8.61 4.76 5.21
CA VAL A 26 -9.52 5.21 4.15
C VAL A 26 -10.13 4.00 3.43
N THR A 27 -11.40 4.09 3.05
CA THR A 27 -12.10 3.09 2.23
C THR A 27 -12.87 3.80 1.12
N PRO A 28 -12.70 3.43 -0.16
CA PRO A 28 -11.88 2.32 -0.66
C PRO A 28 -10.37 2.61 -0.63
N CYS A 29 -9.57 1.55 -0.51
CA CYS A 29 -8.10 1.63 -0.55
C CYS A 29 -7.51 0.39 -1.23
N PHE A 30 -6.57 0.63 -2.14
CA PHE A 30 -5.67 -0.39 -2.68
C PHE A 30 -4.37 -0.37 -1.88
N GLY A 31 -3.82 -1.54 -1.56
CA GLY A 31 -2.53 -1.65 -0.88
C GLY A 31 -1.69 -2.75 -1.45
N ALA A 32 -0.38 -2.53 -1.48
CA ALA A 32 0.58 -3.48 -2.03
C ALA A 32 1.91 -3.46 -1.28
N ARG A 33 2.55 -4.62 -1.17
CA ARG A 33 3.95 -4.75 -0.78
C ARG A 33 4.81 -5.01 -2.01
N LEU A 34 5.45 -3.97 -2.50
CA LEU A 34 6.33 -4.02 -3.67
C LEU A 34 7.68 -4.59 -3.27
N VAL A 35 8.25 -5.46 -4.11
CA VAL A 35 9.62 -5.95 -3.92
C VAL A 35 10.59 -4.91 -4.47
N GLN A 36 11.60 -4.56 -3.66
CA GLN A 36 12.62 -3.59 -4.03
C GLN A 36 13.94 -4.31 -4.34
N GLU A 37 14.42 -4.15 -5.58
CA GLU A 37 15.71 -4.65 -6.05
C GLU A 37 16.58 -3.47 -6.49
N GLY A 38 17.48 -3.03 -5.60
CA GLY A 38 18.19 -1.76 -5.79
C GLY A 38 17.20 -0.61 -5.88
N ASN A 39 17.14 0.10 -7.00
CA ASN A 39 16.19 1.20 -7.20
C ASN A 39 14.98 0.79 -8.05
N ARG A 40 14.80 -0.51 -8.34
CA ARG A 40 13.67 -1.03 -9.11
C ARG A 40 12.58 -1.58 -8.18
N LEU A 41 11.34 -1.40 -8.59
CA LEU A 41 10.17 -1.89 -7.86
C LEU A 41 9.39 -2.91 -8.68
N HIS A 42 9.05 -4.02 -8.04
CA HIS A 42 8.29 -5.10 -8.65
C HIS A 42 6.94 -5.25 -7.95
N TYR A 43 5.88 -5.13 -8.74
CA TYR A 43 4.52 -5.38 -8.28
C TYR A 43 4.23 -6.89 -8.32
N LEU A 44 3.64 -7.39 -7.24
CA LEU A 44 3.21 -8.77 -7.08
C LEU A 44 1.74 -8.78 -6.66
N ALA A 45 0.88 -9.34 -7.51
CA ALA A 45 -0.57 -9.33 -7.29
C ALA A 45 -1.00 -10.16 -6.07
N ASP A 46 -0.25 -11.21 -5.73
CA ASP A 46 -0.44 -12.01 -4.52
C ASP A 46 0.00 -11.29 -3.23
N ARG A 47 0.72 -10.16 -3.37
CA ARG A 47 1.13 -9.26 -2.29
C ARG A 47 0.41 -7.91 -2.36
N ALA A 48 -0.82 -7.92 -2.86
CA ALA A 48 -1.68 -6.76 -2.94
C ALA A 48 -3.12 -7.10 -2.57
N GLY A 49 -3.90 -6.08 -2.27
CA GLY A 49 -5.31 -6.22 -1.92
C GLY A 49 -6.05 -4.90 -2.02
N ILE A 50 -7.38 -5.00 -2.12
CA ILE A 50 -8.28 -3.86 -2.08
C ILE A 50 -9.22 -4.02 -0.88
N ARG A 51 -9.36 -2.97 -0.09
CA ARG A 51 -10.42 -2.81 0.91
C ARG A 51 -11.53 -1.93 0.34
N GLY A 52 -12.78 -2.36 0.49
CA GLY A 52 -13.93 -1.70 -0.12
C GLY A 52 -13.98 -1.87 -1.64
N ARG A 53 -14.71 -1.00 -2.32
CA ARG A 53 -14.86 -1.01 -3.77
C ARG A 53 -14.65 0.41 -4.31
N PHE A 54 -13.70 0.56 -5.23
CA PHE A 54 -13.51 1.79 -5.98
C PHE A 54 -14.71 2.05 -6.90
N SER A 55 -15.01 3.32 -7.14
CA SER A 55 -15.91 3.71 -8.22
C SER A 55 -15.29 3.34 -9.57
N ASP A 56 -16.09 3.21 -10.64
CA ASP A 56 -15.55 2.88 -11.97
C ASP A 56 -14.55 3.95 -12.46
N ALA A 57 -14.80 5.22 -12.11
CA ALA A 57 -13.90 6.33 -12.42
C ALA A 57 -12.57 6.22 -11.65
N ASP A 58 -12.63 5.95 -10.34
CA ASP A 58 -11.41 5.81 -9.53
C ASP A 58 -10.62 4.55 -9.87
N ALA A 59 -11.29 3.45 -10.23
CA ALA A 59 -10.64 2.24 -10.71
C ALA A 59 -9.88 2.52 -12.02
N TYR A 60 -10.51 3.23 -12.96
CA TYR A 60 -9.85 3.66 -14.19
C TYR A 60 -8.66 4.60 -13.91
N HIS A 61 -8.81 5.53 -12.97
CA HIS A 61 -7.71 6.39 -12.54
C HIS A 61 -6.57 5.62 -11.87
N LEU A 62 -6.88 4.57 -11.10
CA LEU A 62 -5.89 3.72 -10.47
C LEU A 62 -5.04 3.01 -11.53
N ASP A 63 -5.66 2.43 -12.56
CA ASP A 63 -4.94 1.80 -13.68
C ASP A 63 -4.00 2.78 -14.41
N GLN A 64 -4.42 4.03 -14.56
CA GLN A 64 -3.59 5.09 -15.16
C GLN A 64 -2.48 5.59 -14.22
N ALA A 65 -2.78 5.72 -12.94
CA ALA A 65 -1.87 6.29 -11.95
C ALA A 65 -0.78 5.30 -11.54
N PHE A 66 -1.09 4.01 -11.48
CA PHE A 66 -0.19 3.01 -10.91
C PHE A 66 1.19 2.97 -11.59
N PRO A 67 1.34 2.97 -12.93
CA PRO A 67 2.65 3.03 -13.56
C PRO A 67 3.42 4.34 -13.25
N LEU A 68 2.71 5.46 -13.10
CA LEU A 68 3.31 6.75 -12.77
C LEU A 68 3.83 6.76 -11.33
N LEU A 69 3.03 6.24 -10.41
CA LEU A 69 3.41 6.09 -8.99
C LEU A 69 4.61 5.16 -8.85
N MET A 70 4.62 4.01 -9.53
CA MET A 70 5.76 3.09 -9.54
C MET A 70 7.04 3.79 -9.99
N LYS A 71 6.99 4.53 -11.10
CA LYS A 71 8.16 5.27 -11.61
C LYS A 71 8.63 6.36 -10.65
N GLN A 72 7.71 7.10 -10.03
CA GLN A 72 8.05 8.13 -9.07
C GLN A 72 8.72 7.54 -7.83
N LEU A 73 8.26 6.41 -7.33
CA LEU A 73 8.87 5.73 -6.18
C LEU A 73 10.27 5.18 -6.50
N GLU A 74 10.49 4.63 -7.70
CA GLU A 74 11.84 4.24 -8.18
C GLU A 74 12.80 5.44 -8.23
N LEU A 75 12.30 6.62 -8.66
CA LEU A 75 13.08 7.86 -8.64
C LEU A 75 13.39 8.32 -7.21
N MET A 76 12.43 8.20 -6.28
CA MET A 76 12.62 8.53 -4.86
C MET A 76 13.61 7.60 -4.16
N LEU A 77 13.66 6.32 -4.56
CA LEU A 77 14.72 5.39 -4.13
C LEU A 77 16.09 5.83 -4.66
N THR A 78 16.13 6.32 -5.90
CA THR A 78 17.37 6.79 -6.53
C THR A 78 17.87 8.09 -5.91
N SER A 79 16.98 9.02 -5.56
CA SER A 79 17.33 10.29 -4.89
C SER A 79 17.67 10.10 -3.41
N GLY A 80 17.21 9.00 -2.80
CA GLY A 80 17.35 8.72 -1.38
C GLY A 80 16.25 9.32 -0.50
N GLU A 81 15.24 9.97 -1.10
CA GLU A 81 14.04 10.45 -0.39
C GLU A 81 13.27 9.27 0.22
N LEU A 82 13.16 8.16 -0.53
CA LEU A 82 12.85 6.87 0.04
C LEU A 82 14.15 6.11 0.31
N ASN A 83 14.38 5.79 1.58
CA ASN A 83 15.56 5.07 2.01
C ASN A 83 15.19 3.67 2.51
N PRO A 84 15.74 2.58 1.94
CA PRO A 84 15.42 1.21 2.36
C PRO A 84 15.68 0.92 3.86
N ARG A 85 16.53 1.71 4.52
CA ARG A 85 16.95 1.52 5.91
C ARG A 85 16.22 2.41 6.91
N HIS A 86 15.44 3.39 6.44
CA HIS A 86 14.79 4.35 7.32
C HIS A 86 13.30 4.39 7.02
N GLN A 87 12.50 4.32 8.08
CA GLN A 87 11.07 4.53 7.97
C GLN A 87 10.81 6.01 7.66
N HIS A 88 10.11 6.26 6.57
CA HIS A 88 9.70 7.59 6.15
C HIS A 88 8.57 7.47 5.15
N THR A 89 7.37 7.91 5.54
CA THR A 89 6.21 7.90 4.66
C THR A 89 6.27 9.11 3.74
N VAL A 90 6.24 8.85 2.43
CA VAL A 90 6.07 9.86 1.38
C VAL A 90 4.64 9.85 0.88
N THR A 91 4.15 11.01 0.43
CA THR A 91 2.81 11.16 -0.13
C THR A 91 2.90 11.69 -1.56
N LEU A 92 2.27 10.99 -2.49
CA LEU A 92 2.19 11.32 -3.90
C LEU A 92 0.72 11.53 -4.29
N TYR A 93 0.49 12.34 -5.32
CA TYR A 93 -0.84 12.60 -5.87
C TYR A 93 -0.83 12.34 -7.37
N ALA A 94 -1.78 11.54 -7.85
CA ALA A 94 -1.92 11.25 -9.26
C ALA A 94 -3.39 10.93 -9.58
N LYS A 95 -3.94 11.57 -10.62
CA LYS A 95 -5.29 11.26 -11.14
C LYS A 95 -6.41 11.33 -10.09
N GLY A 96 -6.33 12.28 -9.16
CA GLY A 96 -7.32 12.41 -8.07
C GLY A 96 -7.19 11.33 -6.98
N LEU A 97 -6.11 10.56 -7.00
CA LEU A 97 -5.76 9.58 -5.97
C LEU A 97 -4.57 10.09 -5.15
N THR A 98 -4.62 9.77 -3.86
CA THR A 98 -3.50 9.91 -2.93
C THR A 98 -2.80 8.57 -2.80
N CYS A 99 -1.47 8.58 -2.85
CA CYS A 99 -0.63 7.41 -2.65
C CYS A 99 0.34 7.69 -1.49
N GLU A 100 0.26 6.90 -0.44
CA GLU A 100 1.26 6.86 0.62
C GLU A 100 2.18 5.67 0.40
N ALA A 101 3.49 5.89 0.57
CA ALA A 101 4.47 4.82 0.45
C ALA A 101 5.55 4.95 1.53
N ASP A 102 6.02 3.81 2.05
CA ASP A 102 7.08 3.76 3.05
C ASP A 102 7.88 2.46 2.90
N THR A 103 9.20 2.51 3.15
CA THR A 103 10.04 1.30 3.16
C THR A 103 9.92 0.53 4.48
N LEU A 104 9.46 1.20 5.54
CA LEU A 104 9.42 0.75 6.93
C LEU A 104 10.79 0.21 7.42
N GLY A 105 11.90 0.68 6.82
CA GLY A 105 13.24 0.17 7.12
C GLY A 105 13.45 -1.30 6.76
N SER A 106 12.60 -1.88 5.89
CA SER A 106 12.58 -3.31 5.59
C SER A 106 13.78 -3.83 4.79
N CYS A 107 14.60 -2.94 4.22
CA CYS A 107 15.75 -3.26 3.37
C CYS A 107 15.43 -4.11 2.12
N GLY A 108 14.17 -4.18 1.70
CA GLY A 108 13.78 -4.96 0.51
C GLY A 108 12.32 -4.80 0.06
N TYR A 109 11.52 -3.99 0.75
CA TYR A 109 10.13 -3.73 0.38
C TYR A 109 9.79 -2.25 0.42
N VAL A 110 8.81 -1.88 -0.41
CA VAL A 110 8.06 -0.63 -0.30
C VAL A 110 6.59 -0.98 -0.11
N TYR A 111 6.02 -0.50 0.98
CA TYR A 111 4.63 -0.66 1.34
C TYR A 111 3.87 0.53 0.81
N MET A 112 2.80 0.29 0.07
CA MET A 112 1.99 1.33 -0.58
C MET A 112 0.53 1.23 -0.13
N ALA A 113 -0.12 2.38 0.01
CA ALA A 113 -1.57 2.53 0.08
C ALA A 113 -2.02 3.62 -0.92
N VAL A 114 -3.02 3.32 -1.74
CA VAL A 114 -3.61 4.24 -2.72
C VAL A 114 -5.11 4.33 -2.48
N TYR A 115 -5.62 5.55 -2.36
CA TYR A 115 -7.02 5.82 -2.05
C TYR A 115 -7.49 7.12 -2.71
N PRO A 116 -8.80 7.33 -2.94
CA PRO A 116 -9.30 8.56 -3.53
C PRO A 116 -8.93 9.77 -2.66
N THR A 117 -8.41 10.83 -3.28
CA THR A 117 -8.11 12.07 -2.56
C THR A 117 -9.43 12.69 -2.09
N PRO A 118 -9.63 12.96 -0.79
CA PRO A 118 -10.86 13.59 -0.31
C PRO A 118 -11.03 14.95 -0.98
N GLU A 119 -12.17 15.18 -1.64
CA GLU A 119 -12.51 16.52 -2.10
C GLU A 119 -12.71 17.41 -0.87
N THR A 120 -11.83 18.40 -0.71
CA THR A 120 -12.08 19.47 0.26
C THR A 120 -13.27 20.27 -0.26
N LYS A 121 -14.43 20.11 0.38
CA LYS A 121 -15.54 21.05 0.20
C LYS A 121 -15.00 22.44 0.57
N LYS A 122 -14.86 23.31 -0.44
CA LYS A 122 -14.62 24.73 -0.23
C LYS A 122 -15.85 25.41 0.34
#